data_AF-X1QLX0-F1
#
_entry.id   AF-X1QLX0-F1
#
_cell.length_a   1.000
_cell.length_b   1.000
_cell.length_c   1.000
_cell.angle_alpha   90.00
_cell.angle_beta   90.00
_cell.angle_gamma   90.00
#
_symmetry.space_group_name_H-M   'P 1'
#
loop_
_entity.id
_entity.type
_entity.pdbx_description
1 polymer ?
#
loop_
_entity_poly.entity_id
_entity_poly.type
_entity_poly.pdbx_seq_one_letter_code
_entity_poly.pdbx_strand_id
1 'polypeptide(L)'
;MKRKKESKYDKIVLTGNFKKDIKKLKDKDGYIWVDGEYYFDVNEMNKLYPLAKNTIKRYLGSGKIEGKKIMGVWLVKPHDFWEFVKGRG
;
A
#
# COMPACT_ATOMS: atom_id res chain seq x y z
N MET A 1 -9.18 16.88 -30.43
CA MET A 1 -9.24 15.98 -29.24
C MET A 1 -7.98 15.14 -29.18
N LYS A 2 -7.09 15.37 -28.21
CA LYS A 2 -5.85 14.58 -28.04
C LYS A 2 -6.21 13.23 -27.41
N ARG A 3 -6.03 12.12 -28.12
CA ARG A 3 -6.08 10.76 -27.56
C ARG A 3 -5.02 10.66 -26.46
N LYS A 4 -5.44 10.68 -25.19
CA LYS A 4 -4.57 10.24 -24.09
C LYS A 4 -4.25 8.78 -24.35
N LYS A 5 -2.96 8.49 -24.47
CA LYS A 5 -2.42 7.14 -24.65
C LYS A 5 -2.65 6.43 -23.31
N GLU A 6 -3.77 5.70 -23.20
CA GLU A 6 -4.07 4.87 -22.03
C GLU A 6 -2.87 3.96 -21.77
N SER A 7 -2.37 4.03 -20.55
CA SER A 7 -1.20 3.31 -20.11
C SER A 7 -1.54 1.82 -20.10
N LYS A 8 -0.59 0.95 -20.46
CA LYS A 8 -0.78 -0.52 -20.40
C LYS A 8 -1.13 -1.01 -18.98
N TYR A 9 -0.90 -0.17 -17.97
CA TYR A 9 -1.23 -0.37 -16.56
C TYR A 9 -2.68 0.04 -16.19
N ASP A 10 -3.39 0.82 -17.02
CA ASP A 10 -4.79 1.20 -16.78
C ASP A 10 -5.77 0.02 -16.95
N LYS A 11 -5.30 -1.10 -17.55
CA LYS A 11 -6.08 -2.33 -17.77
C LYS A 11 -5.71 -3.45 -16.80
N ILE A 12 -5.30 -3.15 -15.57
CA ILE A 12 -5.32 -4.16 -14.52
C ILE A 12 -6.79 -4.34 -14.13
N VAL A 13 -7.48 -5.23 -14.86
CA VAL A 13 -8.82 -5.68 -14.53
C VAL A 13 -8.75 -6.32 -13.15
N LEU A 14 -9.10 -5.54 -12.13
CA LEU A 14 -9.26 -6.00 -10.76
C LEU A 14 -10.32 -7.09 -10.80
N THR A 15 -9.94 -8.32 -10.45
CA THR A 15 -10.77 -9.52 -10.58
C THR A 15 -11.89 -9.59 -9.54
N GLY A 16 -12.10 -8.51 -8.77
CA GLY A 16 -12.92 -8.48 -7.56
C GLY A 16 -12.25 -9.16 -6.35
N ASN A 17 -11.14 -9.88 -6.55
CA ASN A 17 -10.34 -10.48 -5.48
C ASN A 17 -9.04 -9.70 -5.28
N PHE A 18 -9.17 -8.56 -4.60
CA PHE A 18 -8.09 -7.59 -4.43
C PHE A 18 -6.82 -8.17 -3.80
N LYS A 19 -6.94 -9.22 -2.98
CA LYS A 19 -5.77 -9.91 -2.39
C LYS A 19 -4.92 -10.63 -3.44
N LYS A 20 -5.55 -11.18 -4.49
CA LYS A 20 -4.84 -11.77 -5.64
C LYS A 20 -4.32 -10.69 -6.58
N ASP A 21 -5.08 -9.62 -6.75
CA ASP A 21 -4.69 -8.52 -7.64
C ASP A 21 -3.52 -7.71 -7.07
N ILE A 22 -3.46 -7.50 -5.75
CA ILE A 22 -2.29 -6.91 -5.08
C ILE A 22 -1.03 -7.72 -5.34
N LYS A 23 -1.08 -9.06 -5.33
CA LYS A 23 0.09 -9.87 -5.66
C LYS A 23 0.61 -9.61 -7.08
N LYS A 24 -0.26 -9.23 -8.01
CA LYS A 24 0.11 -8.84 -9.38
C LYS A 24 0.60 -7.40 -9.47
N LEU A 25 0.11 -6.53 -8.59
CA LEU A 25 0.54 -5.14 -8.46
C LEU A 25 1.86 -4.98 -7.70
N LYS A 26 2.27 -6.00 -6.95
CA LYS A 26 3.58 -6.05 -6.31
C LYS A 26 4.67 -6.22 -7.37
N ASP A 27 5.63 -5.31 -7.38
CA ASP A 27 6.85 -5.49 -8.15
C ASP A 27 7.78 -6.55 -7.52
N LYS A 28 8.95 -6.75 -8.13
CA LYS A 28 9.93 -7.75 -7.70
C LYS A 28 10.46 -7.49 -6.28
N ASP A 29 10.39 -6.24 -5.83
CA ASP A 29 10.86 -5.80 -4.51
C ASP A 29 9.72 -5.82 -3.47
N GLY A 30 8.50 -6.20 -3.88
CA GLY A 30 7.35 -6.40 -3.01
C GLY A 30 6.44 -5.18 -2.86
N TYR A 31 6.66 -4.17 -3.69
CA TYR A 31 6.06 -2.84 -3.61
C TYR A 31 4.80 -2.69 -4.45
N ILE A 32 3.78 -2.05 -3.89
CA ILE A 32 2.48 -1.87 -4.55
C ILE A 32 2.46 -0.49 -5.20
N TRP A 33 2.28 -0.48 -6.52
CA TRP A 33 2.07 0.75 -7.30
C TRP A 33 0.58 0.95 -7.55
N VAL A 34 0.05 2.11 -7.17
CA VAL A 34 -1.34 2.53 -7.43
C VAL A 34 -1.30 3.96 -7.96
N ASP A 35 -1.85 4.18 -9.15
CA ASP A 35 -1.94 5.49 -9.80
C ASP A 35 -0.61 6.27 -9.90
N GLY A 36 0.50 5.55 -10.08
CA GLY A 36 1.84 6.15 -10.15
C GLY A 36 2.46 6.51 -8.80
N GLU A 37 1.74 6.24 -7.70
CA GLU A 37 2.24 6.36 -6.34
C GLU A 37 2.57 4.99 -5.74
N TYR A 38 3.52 5.00 -4.82
CA TYR A 38 4.04 3.83 -4.17
C TYR A 38 3.45 3.69 -2.76
N TYR A 39 3.07 2.46 -2.40
CA TYR A 39 2.42 2.13 -1.13
C TYR A 39 3.02 0.89 -0.45
N PHE A 40 3.03 0.94 0.88
CA PHE A 40 3.30 -0.19 1.76
C PHE A 40 2.01 -0.89 2.20
N ASP A 41 2.02 -2.23 2.14
CA ASP A 41 1.04 -3.05 2.87
C ASP A 41 1.55 -3.39 4.27
N VAL A 42 0.68 -4.00 5.08
CA VAL A 42 1.01 -4.45 6.44
C VAL A 42 2.18 -5.43 6.48
N ASN A 43 2.39 -6.23 5.43
CA ASN A 43 3.52 -7.16 5.40
C ASN A 43 4.83 -6.41 5.20
N GLU A 44 4.84 -5.42 4.32
CA GLU A 44 6.03 -4.63 4.04
C GLU A 44 6.42 -3.76 5.24
N MET A 45 5.45 -3.09 5.86
CA MET A 45 5.67 -2.37 7.11
C MET A 45 6.26 -3.25 8.22
N ASN A 46 5.81 -4.51 8.33
CA ASN A 46 6.30 -5.46 9.33
C ASN A 46 7.74 -5.95 9.05
N LYS A 47 8.19 -5.96 7.80
CA LYS A 47 9.59 -6.27 7.46
C LYS A 47 10.51 -5.07 7.73
N LEU A 48 10.04 -3.87 7.40
CA LEU A 48 10.83 -2.64 7.49
C LEU A 48 11.02 -2.15 8.93
N TYR A 49 10.06 -2.46 9.81
CA TYR A 49 10.11 -2.02 11.21
C TYR A 49 9.56 -3.14 12.10
N PRO A 50 10.18 -3.42 13.27
CA PRO A 50 9.86 -4.57 14.12
C PRO A 50 8.54 -4.39 14.90
N LEU A 51 7.45 -4.10 14.20
CA LEU A 51 6.09 -4.11 14.71
C LEU A 51 5.34 -5.32 14.19
N ALA A 52 4.67 -6.04 15.10
CA ALA A 52 3.76 -7.11 14.73
C ALA A 52 2.64 -6.60 13.80
N LYS A 53 2.24 -7.41 12.81
CA LYS A 53 1.18 -7.08 11.85
C LYS A 53 -0.13 -6.65 12.52
N ASN A 54 -0.48 -7.26 13.66
CA ASN A 54 -1.67 -6.90 14.42
C ASN A 54 -1.55 -5.51 15.04
N THR A 55 -0.36 -5.13 15.52
CA THR A 55 -0.08 -3.80 16.05
C THR A 55 -0.18 -2.75 14.95
N ILE A 56 0.40 -3.01 13.78
CA ILE A 56 0.31 -2.13 12.61
C ILE A 56 -1.16 -1.91 12.22
N LYS A 57 -1.96 -2.99 12.12
CA LYS A 57 -3.40 -2.89 11.83
C LYS A 57 -4.16 -2.08 12.88
N ARG A 58 -3.83 -2.23 14.16
CA ARG A 58 -4.45 -1.44 15.25
C ARG A 58 -4.13 0.04 15.09
N TYR A 59 -2.88 0.39 14.77
CA TYR A 59 -2.49 1.78 14.55
C TYR A 59 -3.12 2.41 13.31
N LEU A 60 -3.26 1.65 12.23
CA LEU A 60 -4.01 2.08 11.06
C LEU A 60 -5.49 2.28 11.39
N GLY A 61 -6.08 1.33 12.11
CA GLY A 61 -7.47 1.43 12.55
C GLY A 61 -7.74 2.59 13.52
N SER A 62 -6.75 2.99 14.31
CA SER A 62 -6.85 4.11 15.25
C SER A 62 -6.40 5.45 14.65
N GLY A 63 -5.98 5.50 13.38
CA GLY A 63 -5.43 6.71 12.74
C GLY A 63 -4.05 7.13 13.24
N LYS A 64 -3.34 6.28 13.99
CA LYS A 64 -1.96 6.57 14.46
C LYS A 64 -0.94 6.46 13.32
N ILE A 65 -1.19 5.59 12.34
CA ILE A 65 -0.49 5.57 11.06
C ILE A 65 -1.50 6.07 10.04
N GLU A 66 -1.16 7.10 9.28
CA GLU A 66 -2.00 7.55 8.18
C GLU A 66 -1.95 6.52 7.04
N GLY A 67 -3.12 6.03 6.64
CA GLY A 67 -3.23 4.96 5.68
C GLY A 67 -4.64 4.86 5.14
N LYS A 68 -4.77 4.27 3.96
CA LYS A 68 -6.05 4.08 3.29
C LYS A 68 -6.37 2.61 3.18
N LYS A 69 -7.60 2.24 3.55
CA LYS A 69 -8.10 0.89 3.38
C LYS A 69 -8.77 0.78 2.01
N ILE A 70 -8.09 0.17 1.05
CA ILE A 70 -8.61 -0.05 -0.31
C ILE A 70 -8.97 -1.52 -0.44
N MET A 71 -10.24 -1.82 -0.73
CA MET A 71 -10.75 -3.19 -0.94
C MET A 71 -10.27 -4.21 0.11
N GLY A 72 -10.31 -3.82 1.39
CA GLY A 72 -9.96 -4.69 2.51
C GLY A 72 -8.46 -4.77 2.86
N VAL A 73 -7.58 -4.10 2.10
CA VAL A 73 -6.15 -4.03 2.37
C VAL A 73 -5.76 -2.61 2.76
N TRP A 74 -4.95 -2.51 3.82
CA TRP A 74 -4.34 -1.25 4.22
C TRP A 74 -3.14 -0.94 3.35
N LEU A 75 -3.16 0.24 2.77
CA LEU A 75 -2.10 0.82 1.96
C LEU A 75 -1.67 2.13 2.61
N VAL A 76 -0.37 2.31 2.77
CA VAL A 76 0.23 3.45 3.46
C VAL A 76 1.29 4.05 2.57
N LYS A 77 1.33 5.38 2.44
CA LYS A 77 2.42 6.00 1.70
C LYS A 77 3.72 5.86 2.50
N PRO A 78 4.87 5.63 1.85
CA PRO A 78 6.14 5.48 2.54
C PRO A 78 6.48 6.66 3.43
N HIS A 79 6.20 7.88 2.97
CA HIS A 79 6.41 9.09 3.74
C HIS A 79 5.69 9.03 5.09
N ASP A 80 4.37 8.83 5.10
CA ASP A 80 3.55 8.73 6.31
C ASP A 80 4.02 7.62 7.25
N PHE A 81 4.42 6.47 6.71
CA PHE A 81 4.96 5.38 7.52
C PHE A 81 6.27 5.77 8.20
N TRP A 82 7.20 6.40 7.46
CA TRP A 82 8.49 6.81 8.02
C TRP A 82 8.38 8.00 8.97
N GLU A 83 7.43 8.91 8.76
CA GLU A 83 7.12 9.98 9.72
C GLU A 83 6.65 9.39 11.05
N PHE A 84 5.75 8.41 11.00
CA PHE A 84 5.32 7.67 12.17
C PHE A 84 6.49 6.97 12.88
N VAL A 85 7.42 6.36 12.13
CA VAL A 85 8.60 5.70 12.71
C VAL A 85 9.53 6.72 13.37
N LYS A 86 9.80 7.86 12.71
CA LYS A 86 10.62 8.96 13.26
C LYS A 86 10.02 9.52 14.55
N GLY A 87 8.71 9.70 14.61
CA GLY A 87 8.02 10.20 15.81
C GLY A 87 8.03 9.24 17.00
N ARG A 88 8.57 8.02 16.85
CA ARG A 88 8.76 7.05 17.95
C ARG A 88 10.21 6.94 18.43
N GLY A 89 11.16 7.45 17.65
CA GLY A 89 12.61 7.39 17.94
C GLY A 89 13.06 8.45 18.91
#